data_AF-A0A381TT26-F1
#
_entry.id   AF-A0A381TT26-F1
#
_cell.length_a   1.000
_cell.length_b   1.000
_cell.length_c   1.000
_cell.angle_alpha   90.00
_cell.angle_beta   90.00
_cell.angle_gamma   90.00
#
_symmetry.space_group_name_H-M   'P 1'
#
loop_
_entity.id
_entity.type
_entity.pdbx_description
1 polymer ?
#
loop_
_entity_poly.entity_id
_entity_poly.type
_entity_poly.pdbx_seq_one_letter_code
_entity_poly.pdbx_strand_id
1 'polypeptide(L)'
;MMVFLAMALSGNVYAQEAFELGADSFRQTGVPRGEITHHRWESSRVYRNTERDWWVYVPAQYDHEIPSALMVFQDGAGYLDEDGAIRVPVVFDNLIHRGEMPITIAVFINPGRFIGDNPDGPARNRSTEYDSMNGR
;
A
#
# COMPACT_ATOMS: atom_id res chain seq x y z
N MET A 1 54.14 19.51 -30.42
CA MET A 1 52.68 19.53 -30.66
C MET A 1 52.10 18.32 -29.97
N MET A 2 51.47 18.51 -28.80
CA MET A 2 51.12 17.41 -27.88
C MET A 2 49.72 16.88 -28.21
N VAL A 3 49.63 15.59 -28.53
CA VAL A 3 48.37 14.88 -28.80
C VAL A 3 47.82 14.37 -27.47
N PHE A 4 46.61 14.79 -27.09
CA PHE A 4 45.87 14.21 -25.97
C PHE A 4 44.90 13.15 -26.50
N LEU A 5 45.08 11.90 -26.06
CA LEU A 5 44.14 10.80 -26.29
C LEU A 5 43.17 10.75 -25.11
N ALA A 6 41.91 11.12 -25.34
CA ALA A 6 40.84 10.95 -24.36
C ALA A 6 40.30 9.52 -24.43
N MET A 7 40.60 8.71 -23.40
CA MET A 7 40.04 7.38 -23.23
C MET A 7 38.68 7.52 -22.53
N ALA A 8 37.59 7.31 -23.25
CA ALA A 8 36.25 7.27 -22.67
C ALA A 8 36.07 5.94 -21.93
N LEU A 9 35.99 6.01 -20.59
CA LEU A 9 35.58 4.89 -19.75
C LEU A 9 34.06 4.73 -19.88
N SER A 10 33.63 3.75 -20.67
CA SER A 10 32.24 3.30 -20.72
C SER A 10 31.92 2.54 -19.44
N GLY A 11 31.49 3.25 -18.39
CA GLY A 11 30.90 2.63 -17.22
C GLY A 11 29.55 2.02 -17.61
N ASN A 12 29.36 0.73 -17.35
CA ASN A 12 28.02 0.13 -17.38
C ASN A 12 27.18 0.80 -16.29
N VAL A 13 26.26 1.66 -16.69
CA VAL A 13 25.20 2.16 -15.82
C VAL A 13 24.23 0.99 -15.64
N TYR A 14 24.33 0.29 -14.52
CA TYR A 14 23.28 -0.62 -14.10
C TYR A 14 22.07 0.23 -13.69
N ALA A 15 21.12 0.41 -14.60
CA ALA A 15 19.79 0.86 -14.23
C ALA A 15 19.13 -0.26 -13.42
N GLN A 16 18.33 0.10 -12.41
CA GLN A 16 17.47 -0.85 -11.73
C GLN A 16 16.53 -1.47 -12.78
N GLU A 17 16.59 -2.78 -12.98
CA GLU A 17 15.63 -3.47 -13.85
C GLU A 17 14.21 -3.17 -13.35
N ALA A 18 13.32 -2.81 -14.29
CA ALA A 18 11.92 -2.59 -13.96
C ALA A 18 11.34 -3.89 -13.42
N PHE A 19 10.71 -3.84 -12.24
CA PHE A 19 10.04 -5.00 -11.68
C PHE A 19 8.81 -5.33 -12.55
N GLU A 20 8.85 -6.47 -13.23
CA GLU A 20 7.72 -6.96 -14.00
C GLU A 20 6.68 -7.58 -13.07
N LEU A 21 5.44 -7.13 -13.17
CA LEU A 21 4.33 -7.66 -12.38
C LEU A 21 3.97 -9.07 -12.85
N GLY A 22 3.77 -9.97 -11.88
CA GLY A 22 3.30 -11.33 -12.13
C GLY A 22 1.78 -11.40 -12.37
N ALA A 23 1.30 -12.59 -12.75
CA ALA A 23 -0.11 -12.82 -13.07
C ALA A 23 -1.09 -12.48 -11.92
N ASP A 24 -0.63 -12.59 -10.67
CA ASP A 24 -1.43 -12.28 -9.48
C ASP A 24 -1.75 -10.78 -9.35
N SER A 25 -0.96 -9.92 -9.98
CA SER A 25 -1.17 -8.47 -9.99
C SER A 25 -2.20 -8.03 -11.03
N PHE A 26 -2.80 -8.96 -11.79
CA PHE A 26 -3.79 -8.66 -12.82
C PHE A 26 -5.11 -9.37 -12.54
N ARG A 27 -6.21 -8.70 -12.89
CA ARG A 27 -7.56 -9.25 -12.76
C ARG A 27 -7.69 -10.52 -13.61
N GLN A 28 -8.10 -11.61 -12.98
CA GLN A 28 -8.35 -12.89 -13.64
C GLN A 28 -9.84 -13.11 -13.87
N THR A 29 -10.20 -13.71 -15.00
CA THR A 29 -11.59 -14.03 -15.33
C THR A 29 -12.16 -15.03 -14.34
N GLY A 30 -13.35 -14.74 -13.79
CA GLY A 30 -14.05 -15.64 -12.87
C GLY A 30 -13.64 -15.51 -11.40
N VAL A 31 -12.62 -14.71 -11.08
CA VAL A 31 -12.23 -14.42 -9.70
C VAL A 31 -13.22 -13.41 -9.07
N PRO A 32 -13.88 -13.76 -7.94
CA PRO A 32 -14.73 -12.83 -7.20
C PRO A 32 -13.96 -11.61 -6.72
N ARG A 33 -14.61 -10.44 -6.68
CA ARG A 33 -13.99 -9.20 -6.24
C ARG A 33 -14.42 -8.84 -4.82
N GLY A 34 -13.45 -8.60 -3.95
CA GLY A 34 -13.72 -8.01 -2.65
C GLY A 34 -14.23 -6.57 -2.74
N GLU A 35 -14.80 -6.10 -1.64
CA GLU A 35 -15.30 -4.74 -1.48
C GLU A 35 -14.29 -3.90 -0.71
N ILE A 36 -14.12 -2.64 -1.14
CA ILE A 36 -13.30 -1.65 -0.45
C ILE A 36 -14.21 -0.53 0.04
N THR A 37 -14.22 -0.30 1.36
CA THR A 37 -14.94 0.82 1.98
C THR A 37 -13.97 1.88 2.46
N HIS A 38 -14.24 3.14 2.11
CA HIS A 38 -13.46 4.30 2.56
C HIS A 38 -14.03 4.89 3.85
N HIS A 39 -13.13 5.32 4.72
CA HIS A 39 -13.45 5.92 5.99
C HIS A 39 -12.50 7.07 6.29
N ARG A 40 -12.98 7.99 7.14
CA ARG A 40 -12.20 9.10 7.66
C ARG A 40 -12.19 9.06 9.19
N TRP A 41 -11.03 9.28 9.79
CA TRP A 41 -10.87 9.24 11.24
C TRP A 41 -10.26 10.55 11.78
N GLU A 42 -11.10 11.31 12.49
CA GLU A 42 -10.79 12.67 12.97
C GLU A 42 -10.74 12.77 14.50
N SER A 43 -11.04 11.66 15.20
CA SER A 43 -11.24 11.61 16.66
C SER A 43 -10.18 10.78 17.38
N SER A 44 -8.97 10.68 16.82
CA SER A 44 -7.88 9.91 17.43
C SER A 44 -7.50 10.48 18.80
N ARG A 45 -7.49 9.60 19.81
CA ARG A 45 -7.08 9.94 21.19
C ARG A 45 -5.58 9.85 21.40
N VAL A 46 -4.90 9.05 20.57
CA VAL A 46 -3.45 8.79 20.61
C VAL A 46 -2.73 9.92 19.86
N TYR A 47 -3.10 10.14 18.61
CA TYR A 47 -2.59 11.23 17.79
C TYR A 47 -3.63 12.33 17.71
N ARG A 48 -3.65 13.21 18.72
CA ARG A 48 -4.66 14.29 18.81
C ARG A 48 -4.46 15.32 17.70
N ASN A 49 -5.55 16.02 17.37
CA ASN A 49 -5.58 17.07 16.35
C ASN A 49 -5.11 16.59 14.95
N THR A 50 -5.38 15.33 14.62
CA THR A 50 -5.04 14.77 13.32
C THR A 50 -6.20 14.01 12.71
N GLU A 51 -6.32 14.11 11.40
CA GLU A 51 -7.28 13.44 10.54
C GLU A 51 -6.55 12.50 9.59
N ARG A 52 -7.17 11.37 9.25
CA ARG A 52 -6.62 10.46 8.23
C ARG A 52 -7.71 9.71 7.49
N ASP A 53 -7.40 9.38 6.25
CA ASP A 53 -8.19 8.44 5.46
C ASP A 53 -7.68 7.02 5.69
N TRP A 54 -8.61 6.08 5.71
CA TRP A 54 -8.31 4.67 5.80
C TRP A 54 -9.39 3.87 5.07
N TRP A 55 -9.09 2.62 4.76
CA TRP A 55 -9.96 1.73 4.00
C TRP A 55 -9.97 0.34 4.59
N VAL A 56 -11.08 -0.36 4.39
CA VAL A 56 -11.22 -1.78 4.68
C VAL A 56 -11.49 -2.51 3.37
N TYR A 57 -10.67 -3.51 3.06
CA TYR A 57 -10.97 -4.50 2.04
C TYR A 57 -11.56 -5.76 2.70
N VAL A 58 -12.69 -6.21 2.20
CA VAL A 58 -13.34 -7.46 2.60
C VAL A 58 -13.46 -8.37 1.36
N PRO A 59 -12.86 -9.57 1.36
CA PRO A 59 -12.95 -10.48 0.22
C PRO A 59 -14.41 -10.96 0.03
N ALA A 60 -14.82 -11.23 -1.20
CA ALA A 60 -16.18 -11.68 -1.51
C ALA A 60 -16.58 -13.00 -0.82
N GLN A 61 -15.59 -13.81 -0.48
CA GLN A 61 -15.72 -15.10 0.20
C GLN A 61 -15.79 -14.97 1.73
N TYR A 62 -15.78 -13.76 2.28
CA TYR A 62 -15.88 -13.53 3.71
C TYR A 62 -17.18 -14.09 4.29
N ASP A 63 -17.05 -14.83 5.37
CA ASP A 63 -18.16 -15.28 6.21
C ASP A 63 -17.88 -14.88 7.65
N HIS A 64 -18.79 -14.08 8.22
CA HIS A 64 -18.71 -13.61 9.59
C HIS A 64 -18.74 -14.72 10.66
N GLU A 65 -19.22 -15.92 10.32
CA GLU A 65 -19.20 -17.07 11.23
C GLU A 65 -17.81 -17.74 11.30
N ILE A 66 -16.92 -17.45 10.35
CA ILE A 66 -15.60 -18.06 10.23
C ILE A 66 -14.49 -17.04 10.53
N PRO A 67 -13.60 -17.31 11.49
CA PRO A 67 -12.45 -16.44 11.76
C PRO A 67 -11.61 -16.19 10.49
N SER A 68 -11.33 -14.92 10.20
CA SER A 68 -10.52 -14.48 9.07
C SER A 68 -9.20 -13.89 9.55
N ALA A 69 -8.16 -13.96 8.72
CA ALA A 69 -6.90 -13.26 8.98
C ALA A 69 -7.07 -11.74 8.81
N LEU A 70 -6.18 -10.97 9.43
CA LEU A 70 -6.12 -9.52 9.31
C LEU A 70 -4.72 -9.10 8.85
N MET A 71 -4.65 -8.24 7.84
CA MET A 71 -3.41 -7.57 7.43
C MET A 71 -3.59 -6.05 7.48
N VAL A 72 -2.62 -5.34 8.05
CA VAL A 72 -2.65 -3.88 8.16
C VAL A 72 -1.54 -3.28 7.31
N PHE A 73 -1.91 -2.42 6.38
CA PHE A 73 -1.00 -1.67 5.51
C PHE A 73 -0.92 -0.22 5.98
N GLN A 74 0.26 0.17 6.47
CA GLN A 74 0.61 1.57 6.66
C GLN A 74 0.88 2.23 5.30
N ASP A 75 0.65 3.54 5.21
CA ASP A 75 0.67 4.29 3.93
C ASP A 75 -0.30 3.70 2.90
N GLY A 76 -1.49 3.37 3.39
CA GLY A 76 -2.41 2.43 2.74
C GLY A 76 -2.91 2.82 1.34
N ALA A 77 -3.09 4.11 1.03
CA ALA A 77 -3.75 4.52 -0.21
C ALA A 77 -3.08 3.99 -1.49
N GLY A 78 -1.74 3.95 -1.52
CA GLY A 78 -0.99 3.50 -2.70
C GLY A 78 -1.15 2.00 -3.01
N TYR A 79 -1.56 1.19 -2.03
CA TYR A 79 -1.77 -0.24 -2.21
C TYR A 79 -3.09 -0.58 -2.91
N LEU A 80 -4.06 0.35 -2.88
CA LEU A 80 -5.41 0.15 -3.38
C LEU A 80 -5.52 0.35 -4.90
N ASP A 81 -4.58 1.07 -5.50
CA ASP A 81 -4.57 1.34 -6.94
C ASP A 81 -4.31 0.05 -7.73
N GLU A 82 -5.33 -0.40 -8.47
CA GLU A 82 -5.26 -1.60 -9.32
C GLU A 82 -4.40 -1.40 -10.58
N ASP A 83 -4.09 -0.16 -10.95
CA ASP A 83 -3.15 0.17 -12.02
C ASP A 83 -1.75 0.48 -11.49
N GLY A 84 -1.62 0.64 -10.17
CA GLY A 84 -0.38 0.95 -9.46
C GLY A 84 0.62 -0.21 -9.41
N ALA A 85 1.70 -0.04 -8.65
CA ALA A 85 2.79 -1.01 -8.60
C ALA A 85 2.52 -2.24 -7.71
N ILE A 86 1.51 -2.20 -6.84
CA ILE A 86 1.30 -3.23 -5.80
C ILE A 86 -0.05 -3.94 -5.91
N ARG A 87 -1.16 -3.18 -6.10
CA ARG A 87 -2.48 -3.72 -6.46
C ARG A 87 -3.02 -4.77 -5.47
N VAL A 88 -2.91 -4.50 -4.17
CA VAL A 88 -3.22 -5.48 -3.13
C VAL A 88 -4.61 -6.11 -3.27
N PRO A 89 -5.69 -5.35 -3.54
CA PRO A 89 -7.01 -5.97 -3.71
C PRO A 89 -7.06 -7.05 -4.81
N VAL A 90 -6.36 -6.82 -5.93
CA VAL A 90 -6.28 -7.78 -7.05
C VAL A 90 -5.52 -9.03 -6.64
N VAL A 91 -4.36 -8.84 -6.00
CA VAL A 91 -3.53 -9.95 -5.50
C VAL A 91 -4.30 -10.77 -4.49
N PHE A 92 -4.98 -10.12 -3.55
CA PHE A 92 -5.77 -10.80 -2.51
C PHE A 92 -6.92 -11.59 -3.14
N ASP A 93 -7.71 -10.98 -4.03
CA ASP A 93 -8.82 -11.66 -4.72
C ASP A 93 -8.32 -12.93 -5.44
N ASN A 94 -7.21 -12.83 -6.16
CA ASN A 94 -6.61 -13.95 -6.89
C ASN A 94 -6.12 -15.07 -5.96
N LEU A 95 -5.32 -14.74 -4.94
CA LEU A 95 -4.74 -15.73 -4.02
C LEU A 95 -5.80 -16.40 -3.14
N ILE A 96 -6.78 -15.62 -2.66
CA ILE A 96 -7.89 -16.13 -1.86
C ILE A 96 -8.77 -17.06 -2.71
N HIS A 97 -9.06 -16.69 -3.96
CA HIS A 97 -9.84 -17.55 -4.86
C HIS A 97 -9.17 -18.89 -5.14
N ARG A 98 -7.83 -18.91 -5.26
CA ARG A 98 -7.06 -20.15 -5.44
C ARG A 98 -6.82 -20.93 -4.14
N GLY A 99 -7.15 -20.37 -2.98
CA GLY A 99 -6.88 -20.97 -1.67
C GLY A 99 -5.41 -20.93 -1.26
N GLU A 100 -4.59 -20.10 -1.92
CA GLU A 100 -3.16 -19.90 -1.61
C GLU A 100 -2.94 -18.90 -0.49
N MET A 101 -3.98 -18.13 -0.15
CA MET A 101 -4.03 -17.22 0.98
C MET A 101 -5.33 -17.50 1.77
N PRO A 102 -5.30 -17.53 3.11
CA PRO A 102 -6.55 -17.62 3.88
C PRO A 102 -7.42 -16.39 3.62
N ILE A 103 -8.72 -16.50 3.89
CA ILE A 103 -9.64 -15.35 3.88
C ILE A 103 -9.04 -14.26 4.79
N THR A 104 -8.69 -13.13 4.18
CA THR A 104 -7.95 -12.06 4.84
C THR A 104 -8.66 -10.74 4.60
N ILE A 105 -9.04 -10.06 5.68
CA ILE A 105 -9.49 -8.67 5.67
C ILE A 105 -8.23 -7.79 5.70
N ALA A 106 -8.20 -6.74 4.90
CA ALA A 106 -7.10 -5.77 4.92
C ALA A 106 -7.57 -4.41 5.40
N VAL A 107 -6.76 -3.77 6.26
CA VAL A 107 -6.94 -2.39 6.66
C VAL A 107 -5.80 -1.58 6.07
N PHE A 108 -6.14 -0.56 5.27
CA PHE A 108 -5.19 0.34 4.66
C PHE A 108 -5.30 1.69 5.37
N ILE A 109 -4.26 2.15 6.04
CA ILE A 109 -4.32 3.38 6.84
C ILE A 109 -3.25 4.35 6.42
N ASN A 110 -3.66 5.57 6.09
CA ASN A 110 -2.73 6.68 5.90
C ASN A 110 -2.33 7.28 7.26
N PRO A 111 -1.12 7.82 7.35
CA PRO A 111 -0.70 8.56 8.54
C PRO A 111 -1.57 9.81 8.74
N GLY A 112 -1.67 10.26 9.99
CA GLY A 112 -2.34 11.50 10.35
C GLY A 112 -1.80 12.74 9.62
N ARG A 113 -2.72 13.58 9.14
CA ARG A 113 -2.49 14.98 8.78
C ARG A 113 -2.99 15.84 9.93
N PHE A 114 -2.28 16.92 10.27
CA PHE A 114 -2.83 17.85 11.27
C PHE A 114 -3.99 18.62 10.66
N ILE A 115 -5.04 18.83 11.46
CA ILE A 115 -6.21 19.59 10.99
C ILE A 115 -5.75 21.00 10.56
N GLY A 116 -6.06 21.38 9.33
CA GLY A 116 -5.64 22.65 8.72
C GLY A 116 -4.30 22.60 7.96
N ASP A 117 -3.63 21.45 7.89
CA ASP A 117 -2.49 21.27 6.98
C ASP A 117 -2.94 21.38 5.50
N ASN A 118 -1.97 21.69 4.63
CA ASN A 118 -2.19 21.65 3.17
C ASN A 118 -2.59 20.22 2.74
N PRO A 119 -3.78 20.03 2.12
CA PRO A 119 -4.23 18.72 1.67
C PRO A 119 -3.27 18.08 0.65
N ASP A 120 -2.61 18.89 -0.19
CA ASP A 120 -1.70 18.43 -1.24
C ASP A 120 -0.27 18.19 -0.74
N GLY A 121 0.05 18.59 0.49
CA GLY A 121 1.36 18.39 1.10
C GLY A 121 1.56 16.96 1.62
N PRO A 122 2.78 16.57 2.04
CA PRO A 122 2.98 15.31 2.76
C PRO A 122 2.27 15.33 4.12
N ALA A 123 1.78 14.19 4.58
CA ALA A 123 1.22 14.04 5.92
C ALA A 123 2.32 14.16 6.98
N ARG A 124 2.30 15.26 7.74
CA ARG A 124 3.40 15.65 8.62
C ARG A 124 3.51 14.81 9.90
N ASN A 125 2.50 14.00 10.23
CA ASN A 125 2.54 13.14 11.41
C ASN A 125 3.11 11.73 11.15
N ARG A 126 3.42 11.37 9.89
CA ARG A 126 3.87 10.01 9.51
C ARG A 126 5.03 9.48 10.36
N SER A 127 6.11 10.25 10.50
CA SER A 127 7.29 9.80 11.25
C SER A 127 7.00 9.60 12.73
N THR A 128 6.15 10.45 13.31
CA THR A 128 5.66 10.26 14.68
C THR A 128 4.84 8.98 14.80
N GLU A 129 3.97 8.69 13.83
CA GLU A 129 3.06 7.54 13.91
C GLU A 129 3.72 6.19 13.62
N TYR A 130 4.62 6.13 12.64
CA TYR A 130 5.13 4.87 12.11
C TYR A 130 6.59 4.58 12.46
N ASP A 131 7.40 5.63 12.73
CA ASP A 131 8.85 5.46 12.95
C ASP A 131 9.24 5.64 14.44
N SER A 132 8.30 6.00 15.31
CA SER A 132 8.58 6.22 16.73
C SER A 132 8.70 4.91 17.50
N MET A 133 9.90 4.60 17.98
CA MET A 133 10.18 3.46 18.86
C MET A 133 9.87 3.78 20.33
N ASN A 134 8.66 4.28 20.61
CA ASN A 134 8.29 4.80 21.93
C ASN A 134 7.38 3.88 22.76
N GLY A 135 6.99 2.71 22.23
CA GLY A 135 6.22 1.68 22.93
C GLY A 135 4.82 2.09 23.39
N ARG A 136 4.24 3.14 22.77
CA ARG A 136 2.91 3.68 23.12
C ARG A 136 1.75 2.91 22.49
#